data_AF-A0A6L2N0B5-F1
#
_entry.id   AF-A0A6L2N0B5-F1
#
_cell.length_a   1.000
_cell.length_b   1.000
_cell.length_c   1.000
_cell.angle_alpha   90.00
_cell.angle_beta   90.00
_cell.angle_gamma   90.00
#
_symmetry.space_group_name_H-M   'P 1'
#
loop_
_entity.id
_entity.type
_entity.pdbx_description
1 polymer ?
#
loop_
_entity_poly.entity_id
_entity_poly.type
_entity_poly.pdbx_seq_one_letter_code
_entity_poly.pdbx_strand_id
1 'polypeptide(L)'
;MHQMRWIELFSDYECENRYHPGKANVVADALSRKKRVKPKRVRAMAMTILFGVKRMTLAAQSEAFKEENVSAERLHGLDQHMERKEDESLYFMDHL
;
A
#
# COMPACT_ATOMS: atom_id res chain seq x y z
N MET A 1 10.95 19.51 21.11
CA MET A 1 9.90 20.14 21.94
C MET A 1 8.58 19.41 21.77
N HIS A 2 8.44 18.19 22.29
CA HIS A 2 7.20 17.39 22.20
C HIS A 2 6.53 17.17 23.55
N GLN A 3 7.18 17.53 24.66
CA GLN A 3 6.62 17.37 26.01
C GLN A 3 5.50 18.37 26.33
N MET A 4 5.61 19.62 25.87
CA MET A 4 4.64 20.67 26.24
C MET A 4 3.23 20.44 25.67
N ARG A 5 3.11 19.81 24.49
CA ARG A 5 1.79 19.50 23.91
C ARG A 5 0.96 18.49 24.70
N TRP A 6 1.61 17.63 25.49
CA TRP A 6 0.88 16.67 26.33
C TRP A 6 0.33 17.34 27.59
N ILE A 7 0.99 18.39 28.09
CA ILE A 7 0.60 19.07 29.33
C ILE A 7 -0.74 19.77 29.17
N GLU A 8 -1.00 20.43 28.04
CA GLU A 8 -2.30 21.05 27.74
C GLU A 8 -3.41 19.99 27.68
N LEU A 9 -3.19 18.87 26.98
CA LEU A 9 -4.15 17.78 26.88
C LEU A 9 -4.48 17.14 28.25
N PHE A 10 -3.48 17.00 29.14
CA PHE A 10 -3.69 16.50 30.51
C PHE A 10 -4.38 17.52 31.42
N SER A 11 -4.43 18.80 31.03
CA SER A 11 -5.17 19.84 31.76
C SER A 11 -6.64 19.87 31.36
N ASP A 12 -6.95 19.59 30.08
CA ASP A 12 -8.32 19.61 29.54
C ASP A 12 -9.16 18.41 30.00
N TYR A 13 -8.50 17.29 30.25
CA TYR A 13 -9.08 16.14 30.94
C TYR A 13 -8.46 16.18 32.32
N GLU A 14 -9.16 16.64 33.36
CA GLU A 14 -8.72 16.62 34.77
C GLU A 14 -8.40 15.17 35.22
N CYS A 15 -7.32 14.63 34.69
CA CYS A 15 -6.86 13.28 34.89
C CYS A 15 -6.05 13.36 36.17
N GLU A 16 -6.77 13.45 37.28
CA GLU A 16 -6.21 13.20 38.59
C GLU A 16 -5.48 11.87 38.47
N ASN A 17 -4.15 11.89 38.60
CA ASN A 17 -3.28 10.76 38.33
C ASN A 17 -3.48 9.69 39.41
N ARG A 18 -4.66 9.06 39.42
CA ARG A 18 -5.04 7.90 40.24
C ARG A 18 -4.38 6.65 39.66
N TYR A 19 -3.09 6.77 39.35
CA TYR A 19 -2.28 5.68 38.89
C TYR A 19 -2.02 4.76 40.08
N HIS A 20 -2.70 3.62 40.08
CA HIS A 20 -2.45 2.56 41.04
C HIS A 20 -1.41 1.59 40.44
N PRO A 21 -0.16 1.55 40.96
CA PRO A 21 0.97 0.85 40.34
C PRO A 21 0.81 -0.67 40.16
N GLY A 22 -0.29 -1.28 40.63
CA GLY A 22 -0.55 -2.72 40.51
C GLY A 22 -1.71 -3.12 39.59
N LYS A 23 -2.54 -2.18 39.10
CA LYS A 23 -3.76 -2.50 38.31
C LYS A 23 -3.82 -1.83 36.94
N ALA A 24 -3.18 -0.68 36.77
CA ALA A 24 -3.26 0.10 35.52
C ALA A 24 -2.69 -0.65 34.32
N ASN A 25 -1.63 -1.43 34.54
CA ASN A 25 -0.97 -2.16 33.45
C ASN A 25 -1.64 -3.47 33.08
N VAL A 26 -2.52 -4.05 33.89
CA VAL A 26 -3.10 -5.38 33.58
C VAL A 26 -3.98 -5.31 32.35
N VAL A 27 -4.83 -4.28 32.24
CA VAL A 27 -5.72 -4.09 31.08
C VAL A 27 -4.91 -3.69 29.85
N ALA A 28 -3.97 -2.75 30.01
CA ALA A 28 -3.11 -2.32 28.91
C ALA A 28 -2.22 -3.46 28.38
N ASP A 29 -1.64 -4.26 29.27
CA ASP A 29 -0.78 -5.41 28.94
C ASP A 29 -1.61 -6.59 28.41
N ALA A 30 -2.84 -6.80 28.88
CA ALA A 30 -3.76 -7.77 28.28
C ALA A 30 -4.20 -7.36 26.86
N LEU A 31 -4.49 -6.08 26.63
CA LEU A 31 -4.86 -5.55 25.32
C LEU A 31 -3.66 -5.49 24.36
N SER A 32 -2.47 -5.14 24.85
CA SER A 32 -1.22 -5.14 24.08
C SER A 32 -0.81 -6.55 23.67
N ARG A 33 -1.01 -7.54 24.56
CA ARG A 33 -0.76 -8.96 24.29
C ARG A 33 -1.80 -9.60 23.37
N LYS A 34 -2.87 -8.89 22.97
CA LYS A 34 -3.78 -9.35 21.90
C LYS A 34 -3.01 -9.35 20.58
N LYS A 35 -2.32 -10.46 20.32
CA LYS A 35 -1.56 -10.75 19.10
C LYS A 35 -2.48 -10.41 17.93
N ARG A 36 -2.20 -9.32 17.20
CA ARG A 36 -2.83 -9.05 15.91
C ARG A 36 -2.55 -10.29 15.07
N VAL A 37 -3.54 -11.17 14.94
CA VAL A 37 -3.41 -12.38 14.15
C VAL A 37 -3.11 -11.89 12.74
N LYS A 38 -1.84 -11.96 12.32
CA LYS A 38 -1.46 -11.69 10.94
C LYS A 38 -2.41 -12.55 10.10
N PRO A 39 -3.28 -11.97 9.25
CA PRO A 39 -4.29 -12.79 8.62
C PRO A 39 -3.54 -13.75 7.70
N LYS A 40 -3.54 -15.05 8.04
CA LYS A 40 -2.75 -16.07 7.35
C LYS A 40 -3.11 -16.18 5.86
N ARG A 41 -4.30 -15.70 5.49
CA ARG A 41 -4.82 -15.68 4.12
C ARG A 41 -4.42 -14.45 3.28
N VAL A 42 -3.78 -13.42 3.87
CA VAL A 42 -3.46 -12.18 3.11
C VAL A 42 -2.47 -12.46 1.99
N ARG A 43 -1.43 -13.28 2.22
CA ARG A 43 -0.38 -13.49 1.21
C ARG A 43 -0.89 -14.19 -0.03
N ALA A 44 -1.72 -15.23 0.12
CA ALA A 44 -2.30 -15.95 -1.01
C ALA A 44 -3.25 -15.07 -1.81
N MET A 45 -4.12 -14.31 -1.12
CA MET A 45 -5.06 -13.40 -1.78
C MET A 45 -4.34 -12.23 -2.48
N ALA A 46 -3.31 -11.67 -1.86
CA ALA A 46 -2.48 -10.65 -2.47
C ALA A 46 -1.79 -11.16 -3.74
N MET A 47 -1.30 -12.41 -3.72
CA MET A 47 -0.66 -13.03 -4.88
C MET A 47 -1.66 -13.29 -6.02
N THR A 48 -2.88 -13.74 -5.72
CA THR A 48 -3.93 -13.92 -6.75
C THR A 48 -4.39 -12.60 -7.35
N ILE A 49 -4.54 -11.56 -6.52
CA ILE A 49 -4.97 -10.23 -6.97
C ILE A 49 -3.86 -9.59 -7.81
N LEU A 50 -2.62 -9.57 -7.30
CA LEU A 50 -1.49 -8.98 -8.02
C LEU A 50 -1.25 -9.69 -9.35
N PHE A 51 -1.32 -11.03 -9.38
CA PHE A 51 -1.20 -11.80 -10.61
C PHE A 51 -2.33 -11.50 -11.60
N GLY A 52 -3.57 -11.44 -11.12
CA GLY A 52 -4.73 -11.08 -11.94
C GLY A 52 -4.61 -9.69 -12.56
N VAL A 53 -4.25 -8.69 -11.75
CA VAL A 53 -4.04 -7.31 -12.20
C VAL A 53 -2.90 -7.25 -13.22
N LYS A 54 -1.75 -7.90 -12.94
CA LYS A 54 -0.63 -7.93 -13.89
C LYS A 54 -1.05 -8.50 -15.25
N ARG A 55 -1.81 -9.59 -15.27
CA ARG A 55 -2.33 -10.18 -16.51
C ARG A 55 -3.24 -9.23 -17.28
N MET A 56 -4.14 -8.54 -16.57
CA MET A 56 -5.06 -7.59 -17.20
C MET A 56 -4.30 -6.40 -17.79
N THR A 57 -3.31 -5.86 -17.08
CA THR A 57 -2.46 -4.77 -17.57
C THR A 57 -1.69 -5.19 -18.83
N LEU A 58 -1.08 -6.38 -18.84
CA LEU A 58 -0.38 -6.89 -20.01
C LEU A 58 -1.31 -7.07 -21.22
N ALA A 59 -2.51 -7.63 -21.00
CA ALA A 59 -3.49 -7.79 -22.06
C ALA A 59 -3.94 -6.44 -22.63
N ALA A 60 -4.21 -5.45 -21.76
CA ALA A 60 -4.58 -4.11 -22.17
C ALA A 60 -3.46 -3.40 -22.93
N GLN A 61 -2.22 -3.51 -22.47
CA GLN A 61 -1.04 -2.98 -23.18
C GLN A 61 -0.90 -3.62 -24.56
N SER A 62 -1.00 -4.95 -24.63
CA SER A 62 -0.91 -5.66 -25.92
C SER A 62 -2.05 -5.29 -26.87
N GLU A 63 -3.24 -4.99 -26.36
CA GLU A 63 -4.40 -4.58 -27.17
C GLU A 63 -4.21 -3.15 -27.72
N ALA A 64 -3.76 -2.21 -26.88
CA ALA A 64 -3.54 -0.82 -27.26
C ALA A 64 -2.45 -0.66 -28.35
N PHE A 65 -1.40 -1.48 -28.27
CA PHE A 65 -0.29 -1.46 -29.24
C PHE A 65 -0.52 -2.33 -30.49
N LYS A 66 -1.74 -2.83 -30.72
CA LYS A 66 -2.09 -3.43 -32.02
C LYS A 66 -2.07 -2.38 -33.12
N GLU A 67 -1.59 -2.74 -34.30
CA GLU A 67 -1.42 -1.84 -35.46
C GLU A 67 -2.70 -1.03 -35.80
N GLU A 68 -3.87 -1.65 -35.66
CA GLU A 68 -5.18 -1.01 -35.84
C GLU A 68 -5.44 0.10 -34.80
N ASN A 69 -5.13 -0.18 -33.53
CA ASN A 69 -5.42 0.71 -32.40
C ASN A 69 -4.37 1.82 -32.24
N VAL A 70 -3.11 1.59 -32.63
CA VAL A 70 -2.03 2.60 -32.51
C VAL A 70 -2.36 3.88 -33.28
N SER A 71 -2.98 3.75 -34.45
CA SER A 71 -3.40 4.87 -35.28
C SER A 71 -4.62 5.62 -34.68
N ALA A 72 -5.59 4.87 -34.14
CA ALA A 72 -6.82 5.41 -33.58
C ALA A 72 -6.59 6.10 -32.22
N GLU A 73 -5.72 5.54 -31.38
CA GLU A 73 -5.42 6.02 -30.02
C GLU A 73 -4.31 7.09 -29.99
N ARG A 74 -3.82 7.54 -31.16
CA ARG A 74 -2.73 8.53 -31.29
C ARG A 74 -1.45 8.11 -30.56
N LEU A 75 -1.19 6.81 -30.47
CA LEU A 75 0.01 6.23 -29.85
C LEU A 75 1.23 6.20 -30.80
N HIS A 76 1.07 6.74 -32.01
CA HIS A 76 2.10 6.77 -33.03
C HIS A 76 3.36 7.54 -32.54
N GLY A 77 4.51 6.88 -32.53
CA GLY A 77 5.79 7.44 -32.05
C GLY A 77 6.05 7.19 -30.56
N LEU A 78 5.05 6.79 -29.78
CA LEU A 78 5.22 6.41 -28.37
C LEU A 78 5.91 5.05 -28.24
N ASP A 79 5.71 4.17 -29.21
CA ASP A 79 6.39 2.89 -29.37
C ASP A 79 7.91 3.01 -29.39
N GLN A 80 8.45 4.12 -29.94
CA GLN A 80 9.89 4.38 -29.99
C GLN A 80 10.51 4.68 -28.61
N HIS A 81 9.67 5.04 -27.63
CA HIS A 81 10.08 5.38 -26.27
C HIS A 81 9.68 4.31 -25.24
N MET A 82 9.17 3.17 -25.70
CA MET A 82 8.71 2.08 -24.85
C MET A 82 9.58 0.83 -25.03
N GLU A 83 9.99 0.24 -23.91
CA GLU A 83 10.89 -0.90 -23.85
C GLU A 83 10.13 -2.12 -23.31
N ARG A 84 10.17 -3.24 -24.03
CA ARG A 84 9.60 -4.51 -23.56
C ARG A 84 10.61 -5.20 -22.66
N LYS A 85 10.25 -5.41 -21.39
CA LYS A 85 11.08 -6.16 -20.43
C LYS A 85 10.85 -7.67 -20.55
N GLU A 86 11.67 -8.45 -19.84
CA GLU A 86 11.60 -9.93 -19.80
C GLU A 86 10.23 -10.46 -19.34
N ASP A 87 9.49 -9.65 -18.58
CA ASP A 87 8.16 -9.99 -18.09
C ASP A 87 7.02 -9.56 -19.02
N GLU A 88 7.38 -9.21 -20.26
CA GLU A 88 6.52 -8.77 -21.36
C GLU A 88 5.81 -7.43 -21.16
N SER A 89 6.05 -6.74 -20.05
CA SER A 89 5.48 -5.41 -19.82
C SER A 89 6.29 -4.32 -20.53
N LEU A 90 5.57 -3.29 -20.97
CA LEU A 90 6.14 -2.12 -21.65
C LEU A 90 6.35 -0.98 -20.65
N TYR A 91 7.56 -0.43 -20.60
CA TYR A 91 7.94 0.72 -19.76
C TYR A 91 8.55 1.84 -20.58
N PHE A 92 8.44 3.08 -20.10
CA PHE A 92 9.17 4.21 -20.66
C PHE A 92 10.67 4.09 -20.37
N MET A 93 11.48 4.46 -21.35
CA MET A 93 12.95 4.42 -21.29
C MET A 93 13.56 5.26 -20.15
N ASP A 94 12.90 6.37 -19.74
CA ASP A 94 13.53 7.45 -18.97
C ASP A 94 13.27 7.41 -17.44
N HIS A 95 12.99 6.26 -16.83
CA HIS A 95 12.81 6.17 -15.38
C HIS A 95 13.78 5.19 -14.72
N LEU A 96 15.02 5.66 -14.55
CA LEU A 96 15.97 5.26 -13.50
C LEU A 96 16.36 6.48 -12.67
#